data_AF-A0A088FSY7-F1
#
_entry.id   AF-A0A088FSY7-F1
#
_cell.length_a   1.000
_cell.length_b   1.000
_cell.length_c   1.000
_cell.angle_alpha   90.00
_cell.angle_beta   90.00
_cell.angle_gamma   90.00
#
_symmetry.space_group_name_H-M   'P 1'
#
loop_
_entity.id
_entity.type
_entity.pdbx_description
1 polymer ?
#
loop_
_entity_poly.entity_id
_entity_poly.type
_entity_poly.pdbx_seq_one_letter_code
_entity_poly.pdbx_strand_id
1 'polypeptide(L)' 'SPPVGPALGQQGVNIMEFCKAFNAKTESIEKGLPIPVVITVYSDRSFTFVTKTPPAAVLLKKITGH' A
#
# COMPACT_ATOMS: atom_id res chain seq x y z
N SER A 1 14.68 1.05 -2.15
CA SER A 1 13.35 1.62 -1.87
C SER A 1 12.47 1.46 -3.08
N PRO A 2 11.28 0.83 -2.97
CA PRO A 2 10.35 0.74 -4.09
C PRO A 2 9.94 2.16 -4.54
N PRO A 3 9.47 2.34 -5.78
CA PRO A 3 9.16 3.65 -6.41
C PRO A 3 8.07 4.49 -5.71
N VAL A 4 7.58 4.09 -4.54
CA VAL A 4 6.54 4.78 -3.77
C VAL A 4 7.04 6.09 -3.16
N GLY A 5 8.30 6.13 -2.71
CA GLY A 5 8.88 7.30 -2.04
C GLY A 5 8.92 8.54 -2.95
N PRO A 6 9.51 8.45 -4.15
CA PRO A 6 9.56 9.58 -5.09
C PRO A 6 8.18 10.05 -5.54
N ALA A 7 7.23 9.14 -5.77
CA ALA A 7 5.88 9.48 -6.23
C ALA A 7 5.07 10.24 -5.15
N LEU A 8 5.17 9.80 -3.88
CA LEU A 8 4.47 10.43 -2.76
C LEU A 8 5.10 11.75 -2.33
N GLY A 9 6.44 11.82 -2.32
CA GLY A 9 7.16 13.06 -1.99
C GLY A 9 6.87 14.19 -2.96
N GLN A 10 6.77 13.89 -4.26
CA GLN A 10 6.40 14.88 -5.29
C GLN A 10 4.97 15.42 -5.12
N GLN A 11 4.07 14.67 -4.48
CA GLN A 11 2.70 15.11 -4.18
C GLN A 11 2.55 15.81 -2.83
N GLY A 12 3.66 16.01 -2.09
CA GLY A 12 3.65 16.65 -0.77
C GLY A 12 3.11 15.76 0.36
N VAL A 13 3.03 14.44 0.14
CA VAL A 13 2.57 13.46 1.12
C VAL A 13 3.71 13.07 2.06
N ASN A 14 3.43 13.01 3.36
CA ASN A 14 4.41 12.56 4.35
C ASN A 14 4.66 11.04 4.23
N ILE A 15 5.79 10.68 3.61
CA ILE A 15 6.16 9.28 3.32
C ILE A 15 6.26 8.43 4.59
N MET A 16 6.77 9.00 5.68
CA MET A 16 6.97 8.26 6.94
C MET A 16 5.63 7.91 7.58
N GLU A 17 4.68 8.84 7.52
CA GLU A 17 3.32 8.66 8.04
C GLU A 17 2.55 7.63 7.21
N PHE A 18 2.63 7.73 5.88
CA PHE A 18 2.07 6.73 4.98
C PHE A 18 2.63 5.34 5.27
N CYS A 19 3.96 5.21 5.40
CA CYS A 19 4.62 3.92 5.66
C CYS A 19 4.15 3.28 6.97
N LYS A 20 4.04 4.07 8.07
CA LYS A 20 3.52 3.58 9.35
C LYS A 20 2.06 3.13 9.23
N ALA A 21 1.20 3.95 8.63
CA ALA A 21 -0.21 3.64 8.49
C ALA A 21 -0.46 2.43 7.58
N PHE A 22 0.30 2.32 6.48
CA PHE A 22 0.27 1.18 5.57
C PHE A 22 0.69 -0.09 6.31
N ASN A 23 1.85 -0.10 6.99
CA ASN A 23 2.33 -1.26 7.74
C ASN A 23 1.33 -1.73 8.80
N ALA A 24 0.68 -0.79 9.52
CA ALA A 24 -0.34 -1.11 10.50
C ALA A 24 -1.59 -1.75 9.86
N LYS A 25 -2.08 -1.22 8.73
CA LYS A 25 -3.22 -1.82 8.00
C LYS A 25 -2.89 -3.17 7.37
N THR A 26 -1.63 -3.38 6.97
CA THR A 26 -1.20 -4.62 6.33
C THR A 26 -0.61 -5.63 7.31
N GLU A 27 -0.59 -5.36 8.62
CA GLU A 27 -0.03 -6.25 9.63
C GLU A 27 -0.76 -7.62 9.67
N SER A 28 -2.07 -7.62 9.44
CA SER A 28 -2.87 -8.84 9.31
C SER A 28 -2.77 -9.53 7.94
N ILE A 29 -2.08 -8.90 6.97
CA ILE A 29 -1.89 -9.48 5.64
C ILE A 29 -0.54 -10.21 5.61
N GLU A 30 -0.51 -11.36 4.98
CA GLU A 30 0.70 -12.19 4.93
C GLU A 30 1.88 -11.43 4.29
N LYS A 31 3.02 -11.47 4.97
CA LYS A 31 4.24 -10.78 4.54
C LYS A 31 4.71 -11.32 3.18
N GLY A 32 5.16 -10.41 2.31
CA GLY A 32 5.67 -10.75 0.99
C GLY A 32 4.63 -10.74 -0.14
N LEU A 33 3.36 -10.44 0.15
CA LEU A 33 2.35 -10.25 -0.88
C LEU A 33 2.34 -8.79 -1.38
N PRO A 34 2.35 -8.55 -2.71
CA PRO A 34 2.17 -7.20 -3.24
C PRO A 34 0.72 -6.74 -3.02
N ILE A 35 0.54 -5.69 -2.22
CA ILE A 35 -0.77 -5.14 -1.88
C ILE A 35 -0.97 -3.85 -2.69
N PRO A 36 -1.97 -3.81 -3.59
CA PRO A 36 -2.30 -2.59 -4.31
C PRO A 36 -2.94 -1.57 -3.37
N VAL A 37 -2.48 -0.32 -3.45
CA VAL A 37 -2.99 0.80 -2.64
C VAL A 37 -3.42 1.94 -3.55
N VAL A 38 -4.57 2.53 -3.25
CA VAL A 38 -5.03 3.77 -3.86
C VAL A 38 -4.89 4.87 -2.82
N ILE A 39 -4.23 5.97 -3.19
CA ILE A 39 -3.96 7.11 -2.32
C ILE A 39 -4.68 8.32 -2.92
N THR A 40 -5.48 8.99 -2.11
CA THR A 40 -6.16 10.24 -2.46
C THR A 40 -5.48 11.35 -1.67
N VAL A 41 -4.93 12.33 -2.38
CA VAL A 41 -4.29 13.50 -1.79
C VAL A 41 -5.24 14.68 -1.92
N TYR A 42 -5.50 15.37 -0.82
CA TYR A 42 -6.37 16.55 -0.77
C TYR A 42 -5.54 17.83 -0.84
N SER A 43 -6.17 18.95 -1.20
CA SER A 43 -5.49 20.24 -1.38
C SER A 43 -4.89 20.82 -0.09
N ASP A 44 -5.37 20.39 1.08
CA ASP A 44 -4.82 20.73 2.40
C ASP A 44 -3.59 19.90 2.76
N ARG A 45 -3.07 19.08 1.83
CA ARG A 45 -1.96 18.12 2.00
C ARG A 45 -2.29 16.96 2.94
N SER A 46 -3.54 16.82 3.34
CA SER A 46 -4.01 15.58 3.96
C SER A 46 -4.09 14.48 2.89
N PHE A 47 -4.05 13.23 3.33
CA PHE A 47 -4.18 12.08 2.43
C PHE A 47 -5.04 11.00 3.08
N THR A 48 -5.80 10.30 2.24
CA THR A 48 -6.45 9.04 2.60
C THR A 48 -5.91 7.94 1.71
N PHE A 49 -5.94 6.70 2.20
CA PHE A 49 -5.53 5.56 1.40
C PHE A 49 -6.39 4.34 1.69
N VAL A 50 -6.67 3.60 0.61
CA VAL A 50 -7.42 2.35 0.63
C VAL A 50 -6.49 1.24 0.16
N THR A 51 -6.23 0.29 1.06
CA THR A 51 -5.60 -0.99 0.73
C THR A 51 -6.62 -1.88 0.06
N LYS A 52 -6.38 -2.26 -1.18
CA LYS A 52 -7.22 -3.26 -1.85
C LYS A 52 -6.75 -4.65 -1.43
N THR A 53 -7.68 -5.58 -1.31
CA THR A 53 -7.34 -7.00 -1.10
C THR A 53 -6.40 -7.43 -2.22
N PRO A 54 -5.28 -8.11 -1.92
CA PRO A 54 -4.43 -8.66 -2.95
C PRO A 54 -5.30 -9.47 -3.93
N PRO A 55 -5.12 -9.32 -5.25
CA PRO A 55 -6.00 -9.94 -6.22
C PRO A 55 -6.13 -11.43 -5.93
N ALA A 56 -7.34 -11.98 -6.06
CA ALA A 56 -7.62 -13.39 -5.83
C ALA A 56 -6.63 -14.32 -6.55
N ALA A 57 -6.05 -13.87 -7.67
CA ALA A 57 -4.97 -14.56 -8.38
C ALA A 57 -3.72 -14.86 -7.52
N VAL A 58 -3.33 -13.98 -6.59
CA VAL A 58 -2.19 -14.19 -5.68
C VAL A 58 -2.56 -15.12 -4.53
N LEU A 59 -3.78 -15.00 -4.00
CA LEU A 59 -4.33 -15.96 -3.03
C LEU A 59 -4.41 -17.36 -3.67
N LEU A 60 -4.97 -17.47 -4.87
CA LEU A 60 -5.06 -18.72 -5.63
C LEU A 60 -3.68 -19.31 -5.93
N LYS A 61 -2.70 -18.52 -6.41
CA LYS A 61 -1.32 -19.01 -6.65
C LYS A 61 -0.65 -19.58 -5.40
N LYS A 62 -1.04 -19.11 -4.21
CA LYS A 62 -0.52 -19.59 -2.92
C LYS A 62 -1.21 -20.88 -2.46
N ILE A 63 -2.49 -21.02 -2.78
CA ILE A 63 -3.29 -22.21 -2.44
C ILE A 63 -3.01 -23.35 -3.43
N THR A 64 -2.68 -23.04 -4.69
CA THR A 64 -2.44 -24.02 -5.76
C THR A 64 -0.97 -24.37 -5.96
N GLY A 65 -0.18 -24.49 -4.88
CA GLY A 65 1.26 -24.76 -4.94
C GLY A 65 1.69 -25.66 -6.11
N HIS A 66 2.35 -25.06 -7.10
CA HIS A 66 3.07 -25.68 -8.20
C HIS A 66 4.13 -24.70 -8.70
#